data_AF-A0A0S3SW05-F1
#
_entry.id   AF-A0A0S3SW05-F1
#
_cell.length_a   1.000
_cell.length_b   1.000
_cell.length_c   1.000
_cell.angle_alpha   90.00
_cell.angle_beta   90.00
_cell.angle_gamma   90.00
#
_symmetry.space_group_name_H-M   'P 1'
#
loop_
_entity.id
_entity.type
_entity.pdbx_description
1 polymer ?
#
loop_
_entity_poly.entity_id
_entity_poly.type
_entity_poly.pdbx_seq_one_letter_code
_entity_poly.pdbx_strand_id
1 'polypeptide(L)'
;MASSIPSIEFASSTSKLPQKYDVLINFTGEDIRRKFVSHLDYALSTVGLTTFLHEENAVKGMHIQLPILNLCRVAIVVFTKTYSQSAWCLHELQQIIKW
;
A
#
# COMPACT_ATOMS: atom_id res chain seq x y z
N MET A 1 45.07 7.46 23.82
CA MET A 1 44.25 8.58 23.31
C MET A 1 43.13 7.96 22.50
N ALA A 2 41.92 7.83 23.08
CA ALA A 2 40.78 7.27 22.36
C ALA A 2 40.13 8.42 21.56
N SER A 3 40.12 8.31 20.23
CA SER A 3 39.50 9.33 19.37
C SER A 3 37.98 9.18 19.42
N SER A 4 37.30 10.24 19.83
CA SER A 4 35.84 10.36 19.83
C SER A 4 35.30 10.22 18.41
N ILE A 5 34.32 9.32 18.24
CA ILE A 5 33.57 9.13 16.98
C ILE A 5 32.63 10.34 16.83
N PRO A 6 32.62 11.04 15.68
CA PRO A 6 31.72 12.17 15.48
C PRO A 6 30.27 11.66 15.43
N SER A 7 29.43 12.25 16.26
CA SER A 7 27.98 12.03 16.23
C SER A 7 27.45 12.54 14.89
N ILE A 8 27.02 11.63 14.02
CA ILE A 8 26.24 11.98 12.84
C ILE A 8 24.89 12.50 13.34
N GLU A 9 24.72 13.81 13.32
CA GLU A 9 23.41 14.43 13.43
C GLU A 9 22.62 14.08 12.16
N PHE A 10 21.70 13.13 12.30
CA PHE A 10 20.72 12.84 11.27
C PHE A 10 19.73 14.01 11.25
N ALA A 11 20.02 15.03 10.43
CA ALA A 11 19.08 16.11 10.17
C ALA A 11 17.75 15.48 9.73
N SER A 12 16.71 15.67 10.53
CA SER A 12 15.35 15.23 10.22
C SER A 12 14.78 16.17 9.15
N SER A 13 15.18 15.93 7.91
CA SER A 13 14.45 16.44 6.75
C SER A 13 13.29 15.49 6.49
N THR A 14 12.07 15.93 6.82
CA THR A 14 10.84 15.28 6.36
C THR A 14 10.71 15.51 4.85
N SER A 15 11.59 14.92 4.05
CA SER A 15 11.33 14.80 2.61
C SER A 15 10.19 13.81 2.48
N LYS A 16 9.00 14.31 2.10
CA LYS A 16 7.93 13.43 1.63
C LYS A 16 8.55 12.61 0.50
N LEU A 17 8.67 11.29 0.69
CA LEU A 17 9.16 10.41 -0.35
C LEU A 17 8.38 10.72 -1.63
N PRO A 18 9.04 10.79 -2.81
CA PRO A 18 8.34 11.02 -4.05
C PRO A 18 7.27 9.96 -4.22
N GLN A 19 6.04 10.44 -4.30
CA GLN A 19 4.85 9.62 -4.47
C GLN A 19 4.93 8.87 -5.78
N LYS A 20 4.77 7.55 -5.73
CA LYS A 20 4.92 6.69 -6.92
C LYS A 20 3.59 6.35 -7.57
N TYR A 21 2.52 6.31 -6.77
CA TYR A 21 1.17 5.98 -7.22
C TYR A 21 0.16 6.96 -6.64
N ASP A 22 -0.94 7.18 -7.34
CA ASP A 22 -2.05 8.00 -6.84
C ASP A 22 -2.94 7.17 -5.90
N VAL A 23 -3.27 5.94 -6.29
CA VAL A 23 -4.26 5.10 -5.61
C VAL A 23 -3.71 3.71 -5.30
N LEU A 24 -3.75 3.30 -4.04
CA LEU A 24 -3.63 1.91 -3.61
C LEU A 24 -5.00 1.24 -3.73
N ILE A 25 -5.11 0.12 -4.45
CA ILE A 25 -6.31 -0.72 -4.43
C ILE A 25 -6.00 -2.00 -3.68
N ASN A 26 -6.57 -2.15 -2.49
CA ASN A 26 -6.40 -3.32 -1.63
C ASN A 26 -7.57 -4.29 -1.80
N PHE A 27 -7.30 -5.53 -2.18
CA PHE A 27 -8.33 -6.54 -2.42
C PHE A 27 -7.82 -7.97 -2.20
N THR A 28 -8.78 -8.90 -2.21
CA THR A 28 -8.53 -10.32 -1.97
C THR A 28 -9.17 -11.18 -3.05
N GLY A 29 -8.39 -12.13 -3.56
CA GLY A 29 -8.87 -13.18 -4.48
C GLY A 29 -8.68 -12.81 -5.95
N GLU A 30 -8.12 -13.76 -6.70
CA GLU A 30 -7.81 -13.61 -8.12
C GLU A 30 -9.09 -13.40 -8.97
N ASP A 31 -10.21 -14.01 -8.57
CA ASP A 31 -11.51 -13.80 -9.19
C ASP A 31 -11.93 -12.32 -9.20
N ILE A 32 -11.67 -11.62 -8.10
CA ILE A 32 -12.05 -10.21 -7.93
C ILE A 32 -11.10 -9.32 -8.72
N ARG A 33 -9.81 -9.70 -8.79
CA ARG A 33 -8.80 -9.05 -9.63
C ARG A 33 -9.25 -8.94 -11.08
N ARG A 34 -9.66 -10.05 -11.67
CA ARG A 34 -10.00 -10.13 -13.11
C ARG A 34 -11.36 -9.52 -13.44
N LYS A 35 -12.23 -9.32 -12.43
CA LYS A 35 -13.59 -8.78 -12.58
C LYS A 35 -13.64 -7.32 -12.13
N PHE A 36 -14.04 -7.08 -10.88
CA PHE A 36 -14.30 -5.73 -10.39
C PHE A 36 -13.05 -4.84 -10.38
N VAL A 37 -11.91 -5.37 -9.92
CA VAL A 37 -10.70 -4.57 -9.74
C VAL A 37 -10.08 -4.17 -11.07
N SER A 38 -10.08 -5.02 -12.09
CA SER A 38 -9.58 -4.66 -13.42
C SER A 38 -10.39 -3.53 -14.06
N HIS A 39 -11.71 -3.51 -13.88
CA HIS A 39 -12.56 -2.41 -14.34
C HIS A 39 -12.32 -1.13 -13.55
N LEU A 40 -12.13 -1.23 -12.24
CA LEU A 40 -11.80 -0.09 -11.38
C LEU A 40 -10.44 0.52 -11.76
N ASP A 41 -9.43 -0.33 -11.93
CA ASP A 41 -8.09 0.05 -12.36
C ASP A 41 -8.11 0.77 -13.71
N TYR A 42 -8.81 0.19 -14.69
CA TYR A 42 -9.02 0.80 -16.00
C TYR A 42 -9.70 2.17 -15.90
N ALA A 43 -10.78 2.29 -15.11
CA ALA A 43 -11.50 3.54 -14.94
C ALA A 43 -10.69 4.65 -14.25
N LEU A 44 -9.77 4.30 -13.35
CA LEU A 44 -8.84 5.25 -12.74
C LEU A 44 -7.74 5.66 -13.73
N SER A 45 -7.23 4.70 -14.51
CA SER A 45 -6.21 4.97 -15.53
C SER A 45 -6.72 5.88 -16.64
N THR A 46 -7.99 5.76 -17.05
CA THR A 46 -8.57 6.62 -18.11
C THR A 46 -8.69 8.09 -17.70
N VAL A 47 -8.71 8.39 -16.39
CA VAL A 47 -8.67 9.76 -15.86
C VAL A 47 -7.25 10.19 -15.45
N GLY A 48 -6.24 9.39 -15.78
CA GLY A 48 -4.82 9.69 -15.56
C GLY A 48 -4.31 9.36 -14.16
N LEU A 49 -5.04 8.60 -13.35
CA LEU A 49 -4.60 8.18 -12.02
C LEU A 49 -3.79 6.89 -12.11
N THR A 50 -2.61 6.91 -11.49
CA THR A 50 -1.74 5.74 -11.37
C THR A 50 -2.13 4.89 -10.17
N THR A 51 -2.16 3.58 -10.34
CA THR A 51 -2.70 2.63 -9.37
C THR A 51 -1.64 1.62 -8.93
N PHE A 52 -1.70 1.22 -7.67
CA PHE A 52 -0.99 0.06 -7.14
C PHE A 52 -2.00 -1.00 -6.72
N LEU A 53 -1.99 -2.13 -7.42
CA LEU A 53 -2.87 -3.27 -7.12
C LEU A 53 -2.23 -4.15 -6.05
N HIS A 54 -2.78 -4.10 -4.84
CA HIS A 54 -2.33 -4.89 -3.70
C HIS A 54 -3.24 -6.10 -3.49
N GLU A 55 -2.70 -7.28 -3.81
CA GLU A 55 -3.41 -8.56 -3.72
C GLU A 55 -2.76 -9.45 -2.65
N GLU A 56 -3.57 -9.96 -1.71
CA GLU A 56 -3.13 -10.88 -0.63
C GLU A 56 -2.18 -12.00 -1.13
N ASN A 57 -2.52 -12.66 -2.25
CA ASN A 57 -1.79 -13.84 -2.73
C ASN A 57 -0.52 -13.51 -3.53
N ALA A 58 -0.42 -12.30 -4.09
CA ALA A 58 0.74 -11.89 -4.88
C ALA A 58 1.94 -11.53 -3.97
N VAL A 59 1.67 -11.26 -2.69
CA VAL A 59 2.63 -10.61 -1.79
C VAL A 59 2.77 -11.40 -0.49
N LYS A 60 2.89 -12.72 -0.58
CA LYS A 60 3.03 -13.67 0.55
C LYS A 60 4.23 -13.42 1.50
N GLY A 61 4.94 -12.31 1.35
CA GLY A 61 6.04 -11.86 2.22
C GLY A 61 6.17 -10.35 2.40
N MET A 62 5.34 -9.50 1.75
CA MET A 62 5.30 -8.07 2.06
C MET A 62 3.90 -7.76 2.56
N HIS A 63 3.74 -7.72 3.89
CA HIS A 63 2.75 -6.86 4.51
C HIS A 63 2.79 -5.50 3.79
N ILE A 64 1.66 -4.80 3.70
CA ILE A 64 1.67 -3.39 3.31
C ILE A 64 2.60 -2.65 4.29
N GLN A 65 3.88 -2.53 3.94
CA GLN A 65 4.84 -1.85 4.79
C GLN A 65 4.46 -0.36 4.69
N LEU A 66 4.50 0.39 5.79
CA LEU A 66 4.35 1.86 5.79
C LEU A 66 4.99 2.55 4.58
N PRO A 67 6.19 2.15 4.11
CA PRO A 67 6.76 2.61 2.84
C PRO A 67 5.82 2.60 1.65
N ILE A 68 5.01 1.56 1.42
CA ILE A 68 4.09 1.44 0.27
C ILE A 68 2.92 2.42 0.41
N LEU A 69 2.36 2.55 1.61
CA LEU A 69 1.29 3.51 1.89
C LEU A 69 1.77 4.93 1.65
N ASN A 70 2.98 5.26 2.11
CA ASN A 70 3.60 6.57 1.87
C ASN A 70 3.91 6.87 0.39
N LEU A 71 3.85 5.86 -0.49
CA LEU A 71 3.97 6.03 -1.93
C LEU A 71 2.62 6.29 -2.62
N CYS A 72 1.50 6.30 -1.89
CA CYS A 72 0.13 6.44 -2.41
C CYS A 72 -0.60 7.64 -1.78
N ARG A 73 -1.63 8.21 -2.43
CA ARG A 73 -2.43 9.34 -1.89
C ARG A 73 -3.70 8.89 -1.23
N VAL A 74 -4.31 7.88 -1.82
CA VAL A 74 -5.62 7.36 -1.44
C VAL A 74 -5.53 5.83 -1.43
N ALA A 75 -6.20 5.22 -0.46
CA ALA A 75 -6.42 3.77 -0.45
C ALA A 75 -7.89 3.48 -0.72
N ILE A 76 -8.15 2.59 -1.68
CA ILE A 76 -9.47 2.00 -1.93
C ILE A 76 -9.41 0.54 -1.45
N VAL A 77 -10.24 0.20 -0.47
CA VAL A 77 -10.37 -1.16 0.04
C VAL A 77 -11.59 -1.82 -0.58
N VAL A 78 -11.41 -2.95 -1.26
CA VAL A 78 -12.48 -3.72 -1.90
C VAL A 78 -12.88 -4.89 -1.00
N PHE A 79 -14.03 -4.75 -0.34
CA PHE A 79 -14.59 -5.79 0.52
C PHE A 79 -15.31 -6.86 -0.29
N THR A 80 -14.91 -8.11 -0.09
CA THR A 80 -15.57 -9.31 -0.59
C THR A 80 -16.31 -10.00 0.55
N LYS A 81 -17.20 -10.95 0.24
CA LYS A 81 -17.91 -11.74 1.26
C LYS A 81 -16.97 -12.49 2.21
N THR A 82 -15.77 -12.81 1.74
CA THR A 82 -14.77 -13.58 2.49
C THR A 82 -13.64 -12.71 3.02
N TYR A 83 -13.67 -11.39 2.81
CA TYR A 83 -12.59 -10.49 3.20
C TYR A 83 -12.24 -10.58 4.69
N SER A 84 -13.26 -10.56 5.56
CA SER A 84 -13.07 -10.66 7.01
C SER A 84 -12.73 -12.07 7.50
N GLN A 85 -12.75 -13.08 6.63
CA GLN A 85 -12.38 -14.45 6.97
C GLN A 85 -10.86 -14.64 6.95
N SER A 86 -10.11 -13.76 6.29
CA SER A 86 -8.65 -13.77 6.29
C SER A 86 -8.12 -12.81 7.36
N ALA A 87 -7.40 -13.37 8.35
CA ALA A 87 -6.70 -12.57 9.36
C ALA A 87 -5.67 -11.62 8.73
N TRP A 88 -5.09 -12.01 7.59
CA TRP A 88 -4.18 -11.18 6.83
C TRP A 88 -4.88 -9.93 6.29
N CYS A 89 -6.04 -10.09 5.66
CA CYS A 89 -6.83 -8.99 5.11
C CYS A 89 -7.26 -7.99 6.20
N LEU A 90 -7.58 -8.47 7.40
CA LEU A 90 -7.89 -7.61 8.55
C LEU A 90 -6.66 -6.88 9.09
N HIS A 91 -5.50 -7.54 9.08
CA HIS A 91 -4.25 -6.89 9.47
C HIS A 91 -3.87 -5.77 8.51
N GLU A 92 -3.98 -6.00 7.19
CA GLU A 92 -3.76 -4.98 6.16
C GLU A 92 -4.73 -3.81 6.31
N LEU A 93 -6.02 -4.10 6.53
CA LEU A 93 -7.02 -3.08 6.81
C LEU A 93 -6.64 -2.22 8.03
N GLN A 94 -6.15 -2.84 9.10
CA GLN A 94 -5.70 -2.11 10.28
C GLN A 94 -4.51 -1.17 9.97
N GLN A 95 -3.57 -1.59 9.12
CA GLN A 95 -2.47 -0.70 8.70
C GLN A 95 -2.98 0.47 7.88
N ILE A 96 -3.92 0.23 6.95
CA ILE A 96 -4.54 1.28 6.13
C ILE A 96 -5.33 2.27 6.99
N ILE A 97 -6.04 1.81 8.03
CA ILE A 97 -6.81 2.70 8.93
C ILE A 97 -5.89 3.57 9.81
N LYS A 98 -4.71 3.05 10.16
CA LYS A 98 -3.72 3.76 10.99
C LYS A 98 -2.81 4.70 10.18
N TRP A 99 -2.89 4.65 8.85
CA TRP A 99 -2.09 5.45 7.93
C TRP A 99 -2.53 6.91 7.93
#